data_AF-A0A5Q2RIH7-F1
#
_entry.id   AF-A0A5Q2RIH7-F1
#
_cell.length_a   1.000
_cell.length_b   1.000
_cell.length_c   1.000
_cell.angle_alpha   90.00
_cell.angle_beta   90.00
_cell.angle_gamma   90.00
#
_symmetry.space_group_name_H-M   'P 1'
#
loop_
_entity.id
_entity.type
_entity.pdbx_description
1 polymer ?
#
loop_
_entity_poly.entity_id
_entity_poly.type
_entity_poly.pdbx_seq_one_letter_code
_entity_poly.pdbx_strand_id
1 'polypeptide(L)' 'MDLIEHEHDEHMRREAAADKLREIADMLSRHNEIRFVQGGLATTVKVPDEVEFSLEVEIGSDGNEIEIEISW' A
#
# COMPACT_ATOMS: atom_id res chain seq x y z
N MET A 1 13.27 -9.86 15.93
CA MET A 1 12.96 -8.81 14.94
C MET A 1 11.72 -8.13 15.45
N ASP A 2 11.77 -6.81 15.61
CA ASP A 2 10.62 -6.02 16.00
C ASP A 2 9.76 -5.76 14.75
N LEU A 3 8.46 -6.00 14.85
CA LEU A 3 7.50 -5.68 13.80
C LEU A 3 7.32 -4.17 13.77
N ILE A 4 7.64 -3.53 12.65
CA ILE A 4 7.28 -2.13 12.41
C ILE A 4 5.92 -2.15 11.71
N GLU A 5 4.86 -1.94 12.47
CA GLU A 5 3.52 -1.72 11.93
C GLU A 5 3.35 -0.22 11.64
N HIS A 6 2.91 0.08 10.41
CA HIS A 6 2.62 1.45 9.97
C HIS A 6 1.22 1.46 9.35
N GLU A 7 0.23 1.77 10.18
CA GLU A 7 -1.16 1.98 9.77
C GLU A 7 -1.39 3.48 9.54
N HIS A 8 -1.99 3.84 8.40
CA HIS A 8 -2.32 5.21 8.05
C HIS A 8 -3.68 5.28 7.35
N ASP A 9 -4.69 5.75 8.06
CA ASP A 9 -6.02 6.02 7.52
C ASP A 9 -6.20 7.48 7.16
N GLU A 10 -6.70 7.74 5.96
CA GLU A 10 -6.98 9.09 5.50
C GLU A 10 -8.23 9.13 4.61
N HIS A 11 -9.15 10.06 4.91
CA HIS A 11 -10.27 10.35 4.02
C HIS A 11 -9.81 11.29 2.90
N MET A 12 -9.85 10.80 1.67
CA MET A 12 -9.47 11.57 0.48
C MET A 12 -10.42 11.34 -0.69
N ARG A 13 -10.24 12.14 -1.76
CA ARG A 13 -10.95 11.91 -3.01
C ARG A 13 -10.45 10.63 -3.68
N ARG A 14 -11.35 9.92 -4.39
CA ARG A 14 -11.01 8.74 -5.19
C ARG A 14 -9.87 8.99 -6.19
N GLU A 15 -9.76 10.20 -6.74
CA GLU A 15 -8.67 10.54 -7.67
C GLU A 15 -7.31 10.60 -6.95
N ALA A 16 -7.28 11.14 -5.72
CA ALA A 16 -6.06 11.17 -4.91
C ALA A 16 -5.64 9.76 -4.44
N ALA A 17 -6.61 8.90 -4.12
CA ALA A 17 -6.35 7.50 -3.82
C ALA A 17 -5.72 6.78 -5.03
N ALA A 18 -6.24 7.01 -6.24
CA ALA A 18 -5.67 6.45 -7.46
C ALA A 18 -4.23 6.95 -7.72
N ASP A 19 -3.93 8.21 -7.40
CA ASP A 19 -2.58 8.75 -7.50
C ASP A 19 -1.61 8.11 -6.49
N LYS A 20 -2.05 7.87 -5.25
CA LYS A 20 -1.25 7.12 -4.25
C LYS A 20 -0.98 5.68 -4.70
N LEU A 21 -1.98 4.98 -5.21
CA LEU A 21 -1.81 3.62 -5.75
C LEU A 21 -0.80 3.60 -6.91
N ARG A 22 -0.83 4.63 -7.76
CA ARG A 22 0.13 4.78 -8.86
C ARG A 22 1.55 5.01 -8.35
N GLU A 23 1.73 5.81 -7.30
CA GLU A 23 3.03 6.04 -6.67
C GLU A 23 3.61 4.73 -6.12
N ILE A 24 2.78 3.94 -5.43
CA ILE A 24 3.15 2.60 -4.95
C ILE A 24 3.54 1.70 -6.12
N ALA A 25 2.74 1.67 -7.20
CA ALA A 25 3.05 0.87 -8.39
C ALA A 25 4.37 1.28 -9.08
N ASP A 26 4.66 2.58 -9.17
CA ASP A 26 5.92 3.08 -9.71
C ASP A 26 7.13 2.69 -8.82
N MET A 27 6.96 2.72 -7.49
CA MET A 27 7.98 2.27 -6.54
C MET A 27 8.30 0.78 -6.71
N LEU A 28 7.27 -0.07 -6.79
CA LEU A 28 7.41 -1.50 -7.00
C LEU A 28 8.07 -1.81 -8.35
N SER A 29 7.54 -1.24 -9.44
CA SER A 29 7.96 -1.59 -10.81
C SER A 29 9.34 -1.08 -11.23
N ARG A 30 9.86 -0.03 -10.58
CA ARG A 30 11.13 0.60 -10.98
C ARG A 30 12.26 0.40 -9.98
N HIS A 31 11.94 0.20 -8.71
CA HIS A 31 12.92 0.24 -7.63
C HIS A 31 12.91 -1.00 -6.74
N ASN A 32 11.94 -1.91 -6.92
CA ASN A 32 11.76 -3.12 -6.10
C ASN A 32 11.79 -2.77 -4.60
N GLU A 33 11.13 -1.68 -4.23
CA GLU A 33 11.06 -1.19 -2.85
C GLU A 33 9.81 -0.36 -2.61
N ILE A 34 9.40 -0.24 -1.34
CA ILE A 34 8.39 0.72 -0.88
C ILE A 34 9.06 1.72 0.06
N ARG A 35 8.73 3.01 -0.07
CA ARG A 35 9.24 4.08 0.79
C ARG A 35 8.10 4.77 1.52
N PHE A 36 8.26 5.00 2.81
CA PHE A 36 7.33 5.78 3.62
C PHE A 36 8.07 6.58 4.69
N VAL A 37 7.43 7.61 5.23
CA VAL A 37 7.99 8.45 6.30
C VAL A 37 7.21 8.20 7.58
N GLN A 38 7.89 7.70 8.62
CA GLN A 38 7.33 7.48 9.94
C GLN A 38 8.09 8.29 10.98
N GLY A 39 7.40 9.16 11.72
CA GLY A 39 8.04 9.99 12.76
C GLY A 39 9.15 10.93 12.25
N GLY A 40 9.10 11.32 10.97
CA GLY A 40 10.14 12.12 10.31
C GLY A 40 11.35 11.32 9.81
N LEU A 41 11.35 10.00 10.00
CA LEU A 41 12.36 9.10 9.45
C LEU A 41 11.83 8.46 8.15
N ALA A 42 12.63 8.54 7.09
CA ALA A 42 12.35 7.82 5.85
C ALA A 42 12.76 6.35 6.01
N THR A 43 11.80 5.45 5.82
CA THR A 43 11.98 4.00 5.84
C THR A 43 11.81 3.45 4.43
N THR A 44 12.68 2.52 4.04
CA THR A 44 12.61 1.81 2.76
C THR A 44 12.56 0.31 3.03
N VAL A 45 11.60 -0.38 2.43
CA VAL A 45 11.43 -1.83 2.52
C VAL A 45 11.69 -2.44 1.14
N LYS A 46 12.59 -3.42 1.05
CA LYS A 46 12.88 -4.13 -0.21
C LYS A 46 11.79 -5.13 -0.52
N VAL A 47 11.41 -5.20 -1.79
CA VAL A 47 10.41 -6.13 -2.33
C VAL A 47 11.12 -7.09 -3.29
N PRO A 48 10.92 -8.42 -3.16
CA PRO A 48 11.46 -9.39 -4.11
C PRO A 48 10.79 -9.30 -5.49
N ASP A 49 11.38 -9.97 -6.47
CA ASP A 49 10.89 -9.99 -7.86
C ASP A 49 9.54 -10.74 -8.01
N GLU A 50 9.19 -11.59 -7.04
CA GLU A 50 7.93 -12.32 -6.97
C GLU A 50 7.24 -12.05 -5.62
N VAL A 51 5.95 -11.72 -5.66
CA VAL A 51 5.12 -11.41 -4.50
C VAL A 51 3.77 -12.13 -4.60
N GLU A 52 3.11 -12.33 -3.47
CA GLU A 52 1.70 -12.68 -3.45
C GLU A 52 0.86 -11.40 -3.58
N PHE A 53 -0.20 -11.44 -4.38
CA PHE A 53 -1.11 -10.32 -4.61
C PHE A 53 -2.55 -10.78 -4.40
N SER A 54 -3.27 -10.09 -3.52
CA SER A 54 -4.69 -10.30 -3.25
C SER A 54 -5.48 -9.02 -3.51
N LEU A 55 -6.64 -9.17 -4.15
CA LEU A 55 -7.62 -8.10 -4.37
C LEU A 55 -8.98 -8.60 -3.91
N GLU A 56 -9.53 -7.94 -2.89
CA GLU A 56 -10.86 -8.22 -2.39
C GLU A 56 -11.79 -7.05 -2.69
N VAL A 57 -13.03 -7.36 -3.05
CA VAL A 57 -14.06 -6.37 -3.35
C VAL A 57 -15.33 -6.78 -2.64
N GLU A 58 -15.71 -5.99 -1.63
CA GLU A 58 -16.95 -6.19 -0.88
C GLU A 58 -18.00 -5.20 -1.33
N ILE A 59 -19.23 -5.69 -1.54
CA ILE A 59 -20.38 -4.88 -1.96
C ILE A 59 -21.57 -5.31 -1.11
N GLY A 60 -22.08 -4.40 -0.27
CA GLY A 60 -23.12 -4.76 0.69
C GLY A 60 -23.87 -3.57 1.29
N SER A 61 -24.79 -3.88 2.20
CA SER A 61 -25.60 -2.89 2.93
C SER A 61 -24.78 -2.00 3.85
N ASP A 62 -23.63 -2.50 4.31
CA ASP A 62 -22.77 -1.83 5.28
C ASP A 62 -21.68 -0.97 4.60
N GLY A 63 -21.59 -1.05 3.28
CA GLY A 63 -20.62 -0.29 2.49
C GLY A 63 -20.13 -1.05 1.26
N ASN A 64 -19.31 -0.35 0.48
CA ASN A 64 -18.51 -0.98 -0.56
C ASN A 64 -17.04 -0.74 -0.22
N GLU A 65 -16.24 -1.77 -0.34
CA GLU A 65 -14.83 -1.75 0.03
C GLU A 65 -13.99 -2.45 -1.03
N ILE A 66 -12.77 -1.96 -1.21
CA ILE A 66 -11.74 -2.60 -2.02
C ILE A 66 -10.49 -2.68 -1.15
N GLU A 67 -9.98 -3.88 -0.94
CA GLU A 67 -8.72 -4.13 -0.24
C GLU A 67 -7.68 -4.69 -1.23
N ILE A 68 -6.46 -4.18 -1.12
CA ILE A 68 -5.31 -4.58 -1.95
C ILE A 68 -4.18 -4.97 -1.02
N GLU A 69 -3.75 -6.22 -1.09
CA GLU A 69 -2.65 -6.75 -0.29
C GLU A 69 -1.51 -7.23 -1.18
N ILE A 70 -0.27 -6.92 -0.78
CA ILE A 70 0.96 -7.45 -1.38
C ILE A 70 1.86 -7.94 -0.25
N SER A 71 2.26 -9.21 -0.28
CA SER A 71 3.04 -9.83 0.81
C SER A 71 4.23 -10.64 0.27
N TRP A 72 5.28 -10.72 1.10
CA TRP A 72 6.53 -11.45 0.85
C TRP A 72 7.34 -11.73 2.13
#